data_AF-A0A2E9D2J4-F1
#
_entry.id   AF-A0A2E9D2J4-F1
#
_cell.length_a   1.000
_cell.length_b   1.000
_cell.length_c   1.000
_cell.angle_alpha   90.00
_cell.angle_beta   90.00
_cell.angle_gamma   90.00
#
_symmetry.space_group_name_H-M   'P 1'
#
loop_
_entity.id
_entity.type
_entity.pdbx_description
1 polymer ?
#
loop_
_entity_poly.entity_id
_entity_poly.type
_entity_poly.pdbx_seq_one_letter_code
_entity_poly.pdbx_strand_id
1 'polypeptide(L)'
;MLQQTNGNPFSLFSFDVGFGVAAPPYERPLTVTGTRADASEISATFDSIGGWIETISLGPGWDNLVLVDFSIDSTNLFSLDIPGYDNIVVNAVPIPAAVWLFGSALARLGWLRRKQTI
;
A
#
# COMPACT_ATOMS: atom_id res chain seq x y z
N MET A 1 -3.19 1.27 8.95
CA MET A 1 -2.14 0.40 8.40
C MET A 1 -2.73 -0.76 7.63
N LEU A 2 -2.37 -0.86 6.34
CA LEU A 2 -2.68 -1.92 5.39
C LEU A 2 -1.35 -2.53 4.91
N GLN A 3 -1.22 -3.85 5.02
CA GLN A 3 -0.05 -4.59 4.53
C GLN A 3 -0.45 -6.02 4.18
N GLN A 4 0.30 -6.67 3.28
CA GLN A 4 0.12 -8.11 3.07
C GLN A 4 0.72 -8.90 4.24
N THR A 5 0.06 -10.00 4.65
CA THR A 5 0.54 -10.86 5.74
C THR A 5 1.88 -11.55 5.42
N ASN A 6 2.16 -11.77 4.13
CA ASN A 6 3.41 -12.37 3.65
C ASN A 6 4.54 -11.34 3.46
N GLY A 7 4.28 -10.04 3.68
CA GLY A 7 5.25 -8.96 3.46
C GLY A 7 5.58 -8.68 1.98
N ASN A 8 4.88 -9.30 1.04
CA ASN A 8 5.13 -9.09 -0.39
C ASN A 8 4.56 -7.74 -0.86
N PRO A 9 5.21 -7.10 -1.86
CA PRO A 9 4.71 -5.85 -2.39
C PRO A 9 3.37 -5.98 -3.11
N PHE A 10 2.60 -4.90 -3.10
CA PHE A 10 1.33 -4.77 -3.79
C PHE A 10 1.18 -3.39 -4.44
N SER A 11 0.19 -3.26 -5.32
CA SER A 11 -0.28 -1.97 -5.84
C SER A 11 -1.63 -1.66 -5.23
N LEU A 12 -1.89 -0.40 -4.93
CA LEU A 12 -3.17 0.10 -4.42
C LEU A 12 -3.81 0.99 -5.48
N PHE A 13 -5.05 0.70 -5.86
CA PHE A 13 -5.75 1.45 -6.91
C PHE A 13 -6.85 2.34 -6.36
N SER A 14 -7.64 1.82 -5.42
CA SER A 14 -8.73 2.57 -4.82
C SER A 14 -9.11 1.98 -3.46
N PHE A 15 -9.84 2.77 -2.70
CA PHE A 15 -10.51 2.35 -1.48
C PHE A 15 -11.72 3.25 -1.24
N ASP A 16 -12.71 2.72 -0.54
CA ASP A 16 -13.80 3.51 -0.02
C ASP A 16 -13.45 3.97 1.39
N VAL A 17 -13.75 5.23 1.70
CA VAL A 17 -13.60 5.81 3.03
C VAL A 17 -14.84 6.59 3.40
N GLY A 18 -15.24 6.49 4.66
CA GLY A 18 -16.48 7.07 5.12
C GLY A 18 -16.49 7.29 6.62
N PHE A 19 -17.47 8.04 7.10
CA PHE A 19 -17.68 8.26 8.52
C PHE A 19 -19.10 7.87 8.91
N GLY A 20 -19.26 7.39 10.15
CA GLY A 20 -20.56 6.98 10.68
C GLY A 20 -21.55 8.13 10.89
N VAL A 21 -21.11 9.38 10.70
CA VAL A 21 -21.93 10.59 10.78
C VAL A 21 -21.54 11.54 9.66
N ALA A 22 -22.53 12.07 8.94
CA ALA A 22 -22.31 13.20 8.05
C ALA A 22 -21.98 14.45 8.87
N ALA A 23 -20.85 15.08 8.58
CA ALA A 23 -20.29 16.16 9.36
C ALA A 23 -20.33 17.49 8.58
N PRO A 24 -21.35 18.35 8.75
CA PRO A 24 -21.30 19.72 8.26
C PRO A 24 -20.47 20.61 9.22
N PRO A 25 -19.62 21.53 8.74
CA PRO A 25 -18.79 21.55 7.54
C PRO A 25 -17.35 21.20 7.93
N TYR A 26 -17.11 19.95 8.35
CA TYR A 26 -15.77 19.55 8.77
C TYR A 26 -15.06 18.88 7.60
N GLU A 27 -14.20 19.64 6.94
CA GLU A 27 -13.18 19.08 6.08
C GLU A 27 -12.26 18.23 6.96
N ARG A 28 -12.17 16.94 6.65
CA ARG A 28 -11.28 15.99 7.31
C ARG A 28 -10.19 15.61 6.34
N PRO A 29 -9.02 16.27 6.41
CA PRO A 29 -7.89 15.88 5.59
C PRO A 29 -7.51 14.44 5.88
N LEU A 30 -7.62 13.59 4.86
CA LEU A 30 -7.06 12.25 4.88
C LEU A 30 -5.70 12.30 4.20
N THR A 31 -4.66 11.95 4.94
CA THR A 31 -3.34 11.66 4.36
C THR A 31 -3.20 10.16 4.20
N VAL A 32 -2.91 9.73 2.98
CA VAL A 32 -2.53 8.35 2.67
C VAL A 32 -1.03 8.36 2.42
N THR A 33 -0.30 7.46 3.08
CA THR A 33 1.15 7.30 2.91
C THR A 33 1.47 5.87 2.58
N GLY A 34 2.14 5.63 1.45
CA GLY A 34 2.63 4.33 1.03
C GLY A 34 4.13 4.22 1.21
N THR A 35 4.61 3.17 1.86
CA THR A 35 6.03 2.80 1.87
C THR A 35 6.27 1.71 0.83
N ARG A 36 7.22 1.92 -0.07
CA ARG A 36 7.60 0.97 -1.13
C ARG A 36 8.64 -0.03 -0.64
N ALA A 37 8.82 -1.11 -1.39
CA ALA A 37 9.80 -2.16 -1.08
C ALA A 37 11.26 -1.68 -1.06
N ASP A 38 11.56 -0.55 -1.71
CA ASP A 38 12.86 0.13 -1.68
C ASP A 38 12.99 1.14 -0.53
N ALA A 39 12.03 1.13 0.41
CA ALA A 39 11.87 2.07 1.52
C ALA A 39 11.60 3.53 1.12
N SER A 40 11.39 3.83 -0.17
CA SER A 40 10.88 5.14 -0.58
C SER A 40 9.41 5.30 -0.18
N GLU A 41 8.98 6.54 0.00
CA GLU A 41 7.58 6.86 0.33
C GLU A 41 6.87 7.57 -0.82
N ILE A 42 5.56 7.40 -0.87
CA ILE A 42 4.61 8.19 -1.64
C ILE A 42 3.50 8.65 -0.71
N SER A 43 3.01 9.87 -0.90
CA SER A 43 1.89 10.38 -0.11
C SER A 43 0.91 11.17 -0.97
N ALA A 44 -0.36 11.10 -0.62
CA ALA A 44 -1.42 11.94 -1.14
C ALA A 44 -2.30 12.43 0.01
N THR A 45 -2.70 13.69 -0.06
CA THR A 45 -3.64 14.29 0.87
C THR A 45 -4.94 14.61 0.15
N PHE A 46 -6.06 14.27 0.80
CA PHE A 46 -7.41 14.53 0.35
C PHE A 46 -8.04 15.47 1.35
N ASP A 47 -8.12 16.75 1.01
CA ASP A 47 -8.45 17.82 1.96
C ASP A 47 -9.91 17.77 2.45
N SER A 48 -10.82 17.17 1.66
CA SER A 48 -12.24 17.18 1.96
C SER A 48 -12.85 15.79 1.80
N ILE A 49 -12.93 15.04 2.90
CA ILE A 49 -13.75 13.84 3.00
C ILE A 49 -14.96 14.16 3.86
N GLY A 50 -16.07 14.54 3.21
CA GLY A 50 -17.24 15.14 3.87
C GLY A 50 -18.48 14.25 3.92
N GLY A 51 -18.42 13.03 3.39
CA GLY A 51 -19.59 12.19 3.14
C GLY A 51 -19.75 10.96 4.05
N TRP A 52 -20.80 10.18 3.75
CA TRP A 52 -21.04 8.88 4.35
C TRP A 52 -20.02 7.84 3.88
N ILE A 53 -19.85 7.70 2.57
CA ILE A 53 -18.81 6.89 1.89
C ILE A 53 -18.41 7.64 0.62
N GLU A 54 -17.12 7.68 0.35
CA GLU A 54 -16.50 8.22 -0.86
C GLU A 54 -15.45 7.23 -1.38
N THR A 55 -15.42 7.03 -2.69
CA THR A 55 -14.39 6.21 -3.35
C THR A 55 -13.20 7.09 -3.73
N ILE A 56 -12.06 6.82 -3.12
CA ILE A 56 -10.80 7.46 -3.45
C ILE A 56 -10.06 6.60 -4.46
N SER A 57 -9.73 7.21 -5.61
CA SER A 57 -8.89 6.59 -6.65
C SER A 57 -7.48 7.15 -6.58
N LEU A 58 -6.50 6.27 -6.65
CA LEU A 58 -5.08 6.61 -6.62
C LEU A 58 -4.50 6.57 -8.03
N GLY A 59 -3.67 7.57 -8.31
CA GLY A 59 -3.03 7.72 -9.61
C GLY A 59 -1.82 6.80 -9.81
N PRO A 60 -1.06 7.02 -10.89
CA PRO A 60 0.21 6.33 -11.11
C PRO A 60 1.18 6.50 -9.92
N GLY A 61 2.03 5.48 -9.68
CA GLY A 61 3.07 5.51 -8.65
C GLY A 61 2.68 4.86 -7.32
N TRP A 62 1.43 4.41 -7.16
CA TRP A 62 0.95 3.63 -6.01
C TRP A 62 1.18 2.12 -6.21
N ASP A 63 2.36 1.77 -6.72
CA ASP A 63 2.84 0.42 -6.96
C ASP A 63 4.04 0.07 -6.06
N ASN A 64 4.35 -1.23 -5.99
CA ASN A 64 5.46 -1.78 -5.21
C ASN A 64 5.43 -1.40 -3.71
N LEU A 65 4.24 -1.23 -3.16
CA LEU A 65 3.97 -0.87 -1.77
C LEU A 65 4.11 -2.09 -0.87
N VAL A 66 4.79 -1.96 0.27
CA VAL A 66 4.80 -2.97 1.34
C VAL A 66 3.85 -2.61 2.48
N LEU A 67 3.56 -1.32 2.62
CA LEU A 67 2.77 -0.74 3.70
C LEU A 67 2.00 0.47 3.16
N VAL A 68 0.76 0.62 3.60
CA VAL A 68 -0.03 1.85 3.41
C VAL A 68 -0.62 2.26 4.75
N ASP A 69 -0.39 3.50 5.14
CA ASP A 69 -1.02 4.14 6.28
C ASP A 69 -2.04 5.18 5.86
N PHE A 70 -3.12 5.22 6.63
CA PHE A 70 -4.20 6.16 6.49
C PHE A 70 -4.24 6.98 7.77
N SER A 71 -4.07 8.29 7.65
CA SER A 71 -4.00 9.21 8.76
C SER A 71 -5.01 10.33 8.55
N ILE A 72 -5.84 10.57 9.55
CA ILE A 72 -6.77 11.69 9.53
C ILE A 72 -6.25 12.76 10.47
N ASP A 73 -6.11 13.97 9.94
CA ASP A 73 -5.83 15.14 10.76
C ASP A 73 -7.15 15.75 11.23
N SER A 74 -7.70 15.22 12.32
CA SER A 74 -8.91 15.76 12.94
C SER A 74 -8.59 16.34 14.31
N THR A 75 -8.87 17.63 14.49
CA THR A 75 -8.86 18.30 15.79
C THR A 75 -10.16 18.10 16.60
N ASN A 76 -11.15 17.40 16.02
CA ASN A 76 -12.44 17.14 16.65
C ASN A 76 -12.41 15.88 17.53
N LEU A 77 -12.74 16.05 18.81
CA LEU A 77 -12.65 15.03 19.87
C LEU A 77 -13.92 14.18 20.03
N PHE A 78 -14.91 14.31 19.14
CA PHE A 78 -16.12 13.48 19.22
C PHE A 78 -15.80 12.05 18.74
N SER A 79 -16.11 11.05 19.56
CA SER A 79 -15.78 9.62 19.31
C SER A 79 -16.50 8.98 18.11
N LEU A 80 -17.24 9.78 17.31
CA LEU A 80 -17.97 9.34 16.12
C LEU A 80 -17.20 9.64 14.83
N ASP A 81 -16.01 10.24 14.94
CA ASP A 81 -15.15 10.62 13.82
C ASP A 81 -14.15 9.52 13.42
N ILE A 82 -14.52 8.26 13.67
CA ILE A 82 -13.70 7.12 13.27
C ILE A 82 -13.97 6.83 11.79
N PRO A 83 -12.95 6.87 10.92
CA PRO A 83 -13.13 6.48 9.53
C PRO A 83 -13.36 4.97 9.41
N GLY A 84 -14.37 4.60 8.64
CA GLY A 84 -14.49 3.27 8.06
C GLY A 84 -13.78 3.23 6.72
N TYR A 85 -13.05 2.14 6.47
CA TYR A 85 -12.44 1.86 5.17
C TYR A 85 -13.06 0.57 4.63
N ASP A 86 -13.44 0.56 3.35
CA ASP A 86 -14.03 -0.60 2.67
C ASP A 86 -13.56 -0.67 1.21
N ASN A 87 -13.91 -1.75 0.50
CA ASN A 87 -13.68 -1.94 -0.94
C ASN A 87 -12.24 -1.60 -1.40
N ILE A 88 -11.26 -2.01 -0.61
CA ILE A 88 -9.84 -1.75 -0.90
C ILE A 88 -9.41 -2.61 -2.09
N VAL A 89 -9.11 -1.97 -3.22
CA VAL A 89 -8.71 -2.63 -4.47
C VAL A 89 -7.19 -2.64 -4.57
N VAL A 90 -6.61 -3.84 -4.42
CA VAL A 90 -5.17 -4.08 -4.51
C VAL A 90 -4.84 -5.14 -5.56
N ASN A 91 -3.61 -5.13 -6.06
CA ASN A 91 -3.03 -6.23 -6.83
C ASN A 91 -1.67 -6.63 -6.26
N ALA A 92 -1.45 -7.93 -6.07
CA ALA A 92 -0.14 -8.42 -5.63
C ALA A 92 0.89 -8.24 -6.76
N VAL A 93 2.10 -7.80 -6.42
CA VAL A 93 3.21 -7.76 -7.38
C VAL A 93 3.85 -9.16 -7.41
N PRO A 94 3.76 -9.91 -8.53
CA PRO A 94 4.34 -11.23 -8.59
C PRO A 94 5.86 -11.17 -8.47
N ILE A 95 6.44 -12.01 -7.61
CA ILE A 95 7.90 -12.19 -7.58
C ILE A 95 8.30 -12.77 -8.93
N PRO A 96 9.19 -12.10 -9.71
CA PRO A 96 9.53 -12.56 -11.04
C PRO A 96 10.11 -13.97 -10.99
N ALA A 97 9.62 -14.87 -11.85
CA ALA A 97 10.20 -16.20 -12.05
C ALA A 97 11.70 -16.13 -12.37
N ALA A 98 12.14 -15.00 -12.94
CA ALA A 98 13.53 -14.67 -13.18
C ALA A 98 14.40 -14.82 -11.93
N VAL A 99 13.94 -14.47 -10.72
CA VAL A 99 14.75 -14.62 -9.48
C VAL A 99 15.14 -16.08 -9.25
N TRP A 100 14.20 -17.01 -9.46
CA TRP A 100 14.46 -18.45 -9.37
C TRP A 100 15.34 -18.96 -10.52
N LEU A 101 15.17 -18.43 -11.72
CA LEU A 101 16.02 -18.77 -12.88
C LEU A 101 17.47 -18.31 -12.67
N PHE A 102 17.67 -17.08 -12.19
CA PHE A 102 18.99 -16.57 -11.85
C PHE A 102 19.59 -17.35 -10.69
N GLY A 103 18.84 -17.59 -9.61
CA GLY A 103 19.32 -18.38 -8.47
C GLY A 103 19.75 -19.80 -8.87
N SER A 104 18.96 -20.48 -9.69
CA SER A 104 19.28 -21.83 -10.17
C SER A 104 20.46 -21.84 -11.15
N ALA A 105 20.56 -20.84 -12.03
CA ALA A 105 21.71 -20.68 -12.91
C ALA A 105 23.02 -20.44 -12.13
N LEU A 106 22.98 -19.56 -11.13
CA LEU A 106 24.13 -19.29 -10.26
C LEU A 106 24.53 -20.54 -9.45
N ALA A 107 23.57 -21.28 -8.91
CA ALA A 107 23.83 -22.54 -8.21
C ALA A 107 24.52 -23.56 -9.13
N ARG A 108 24.03 -23.70 -10.37
CA ARG A 108 24.62 -24.60 -11.37
C ARG A 108 26.04 -24.17 -11.77
N LEU A 109 26.27 -22.87 -11.96
CA LEU A 109 27.60 -22.32 -12.28
C LEU A 109 28.59 -22.56 -11.14
N GLY A 110 28.17 -22.32 -9.90
CA GLY A 110 28.97 -22.60 -8.71
C GLY A 110 29.35 -24.07 -8.58
N TRP A 111 28.42 -24.99 -8.91
CA TRP A 111 28.69 -26.42 -8.92
C TRP A 111 29.72 -26.83 -9.96
N LEU A 112 29.63 -26.29 -11.19
CA LEU A 112 30.60 -26.56 -12.25
C LEU A 112 31.99 -26.08 -11.88
N ARG A 113 32.12 -24.89 -11.27
CA ARG A 113 33.41 -24.36 -10.80
C ARG A 113 34.07 -25.26 -9.76
N ARG A 114 33.29 -25.83 -8.82
CA ARG A 114 33.81 -26.77 -7.81
C ARG A 114 34.39 -28.04 -8.43
N LYS A 115 33.80 -28.52 -9.54
CA LYS A 115 34.29 -29.71 -10.26
C LYS A 115 35.55 -29.45 -11.10
N GLN A 116 35.88 -28.20 -11.40
CA GLN A 116 37.08 -27.82 -12.15
C GLN A 116 38.33 -27.65 -11.28
N THR A 117 38.21 -27.65 -9.95
CA THR A 117 39.35 -27.48 -9.01
C THR A 117 39.90 -28.83 -8.51
N ILE A 118 39.79 -29.89 -9.31
CA ILE A 118 40.41 -31.20 -9.07
C ILE A 118 41.25 -31.55 -10.30
#